data_AF-M7XHQ4-F1
#
_entry.id   AF-M7XHQ4-F1
#
_cell.length_a   1.000
_cell.length_b   1.000
_cell.length_c   1.000
_cell.angle_alpha   90.00
_cell.angle_beta   90.00
_cell.angle_gamma   90.00
#
_symmetry.space_group_name_H-M   'P 1'
#
loop_
_entity.id
_entity.type
_entity.pdbx_description
1 polymer ?
#
loop_
_entity_poly.entity_id
_entity_poly.type
_entity_poly.pdbx_seq_one_letter_code
_entity_poly.pdbx_strand_id
1 'polypeptide(L)'
;MYKSFLQIGQSPPYAWLGGLVGAFYIISTIVASPRIGIAVFLGLVVCGQMVTSLLLDHYGLFGMPVKPFNWVKGIGLILVIAGIFLIKK
;
A
#
# COMPACT_ATOMS: atom_id res chain seq x y z
N MET A 1 25.02 -3.88 21.18
CA MET A 1 24.87 -4.88 20.10
C MET A 1 24.08 -6.13 20.51
N TYR A 2 24.19 -6.64 21.75
CA TYR A 2 23.44 -7.82 22.22
C TYR A 2 21.92 -7.60 22.44
N LYS A 3 21.48 -6.40 22.82
CA LYS A 3 20.06 -6.12 23.17
C LYS A 3 19.09 -6.23 21.98
N SER A 4 19.55 -6.10 20.74
CA SER A 4 18.68 -6.08 19.54
C SER A 4 18.05 -7.43 19.22
N PHE A 5 18.73 -8.55 19.50
CA PHE A 5 18.23 -9.89 19.16
C PHE A 5 17.14 -10.37 20.13
N LEU A 6 17.24 -9.99 21.41
CA LEU A 6 16.25 -10.36 22.44
C LEU A 6 14.95 -9.54 22.36
N GLN A 7 14.98 -8.38 21.69
CA GLN A 7 13.82 -7.50 21.58
C GLN A 7 12.81 -7.98 20.52
N ILE A 8 13.23 -8.86 19.61
CA ILE A 8 12.37 -9.46 18.58
C ILE A 8 11.31 -10.39 19.20
N GLY A 9 11.64 -11.07 20.30
CA GLY A 9 10.71 -11.94 21.05
C GLY A 9 9.75 -11.19 21.99
N GLN A 10 10.04 -9.92 22.31
CA GLN A 10 9.17 -9.01 23.09
C GLN A 10 8.42 -8.00 22.20
N SER A 11 8.62 -8.09 20.88
CA SER A 11 7.91 -7.23 19.95
C SER A 11 6.43 -7.59 19.94
N PRO A 12 5.53 -6.60 19.99
CA PRO A 12 4.11 -6.88 19.99
C PRO A 12 3.72 -7.74 18.78
N PRO A 13 2.77 -8.68 18.93
CA PRO A 13 2.41 -9.63 17.86
C PRO A 13 1.94 -8.94 16.57
N TYR A 14 1.43 -7.71 16.66
CA TYR A 14 1.05 -6.88 15.51
C TYR A 14 2.24 -6.39 14.67
N ALA A 15 3.45 -6.29 15.24
CA ALA A 15 4.65 -5.94 14.49
C ALA A 15 5.07 -7.05 13.51
N TRP A 16 4.84 -8.32 13.87
CA TRP A 16 5.10 -9.46 13.01
C TRP A 16 4.15 -9.49 11.79
N LEU A 17 2.90 -9.05 11.96
CA LEU A 17 1.97 -8.88 10.84
C LEU A 17 2.47 -7.83 9.84
N GLY A 18 3.02 -6.72 10.31
CA GLY A 18 3.66 -5.71 9.44
C GLY A 18 4.82 -6.30 8.63
N GLY A 19 5.67 -7.12 9.25
CA GLY A 19 6.76 -7.82 8.57
C GLY A 19 6.27 -8.81 7.51
N LEU A 20 5.22 -9.57 7.81
CA LEU A 20 4.63 -10.54 6.88
C LEU A 20 3.96 -9.87 5.68
N VAL A 21 3.21 -8.79 5.91
CA VAL A 21 2.61 -7.95 4.85
C VAL A 21 3.69 -7.32 3.97
N GLY A 22 4.77 -6.81 4.58
CA GLY A 22 5.91 -6.24 3.86
C GLY A 22 6.62 -7.28 2.97
N ALA A 23 6.87 -8.49 3.50
CA ALA A 23 7.45 -9.58 2.72
C ALA A 23 6.56 -9.97 1.53
N PHE A 24 5.25 -10.09 1.76
CA PHE A 24 4.28 -10.38 0.69
C PHE A 24 4.25 -9.29 -0.39
N TYR A 25 4.33 -8.02 0.01
CA TYR A 25 4.40 -6.89 -0.92
C TYR A 25 5.65 -6.94 -1.80
N ILE A 26 6.82 -7.23 -1.20
CA ILE A 26 8.09 -7.33 -1.95
C ILE A 26 8.05 -8.51 -2.92
N ILE A 27 7.56 -9.68 -2.50
CA ILE A 27 7.40 -10.85 -3.38
C ILE A 27 6.48 -10.51 -4.55
N SER A 28 5.32 -9.92 -4.28
CA SER A 28 4.36 -9.48 -5.31
C SER A 28 5.00 -8.50 -6.28
N THR A 29 5.81 -7.57 -5.77
CA THR A 29 6.55 -6.58 -6.55
C THR A 29 7.56 -7.23 -7.49
N ILE A 30 8.39 -8.16 -6.99
CA ILE A 30 9.42 -8.84 -7.78
C ILE A 30 8.80 -9.70 -8.88
N VAL A 31 7.66 -10.35 -8.61
CA VAL A 31 6.95 -11.17 -9.59
C VAL A 31 6.20 -10.31 -10.63
N ALA A 32 5.60 -9.19 -10.21
CA ALA A 32 4.81 -8.33 -11.07
C ALA A 32 5.66 -7.37 -11.93
N SER A 33 6.75 -6.81 -11.37
CA SER A 33 7.62 -5.82 -12.03
C SER A 33 8.07 -6.23 -13.45
N PRO A 34 8.63 -7.44 -13.68
CA PRO A 34 9.08 -7.85 -15.02
C PRO A 34 7.93 -8.21 -15.98
N ARG A 35 6.71 -8.47 -15.49
CA ARG A 35 5.59 -8.90 -16.35
C ARG A 35 4.76 -7.76 -16.93
N ILE A 36 4.73 -6.60 -16.26
CA ILE A 36 3.77 -5.53 -16.56
C ILE A 36 4.49 -4.20 -16.90
N GLY A 37 5.81 -4.15 -16.70
CA GLY A 37 6.63 -2.96 -16.93
C GLY A 37 6.63 -2.00 -15.73
N ILE A 38 7.77 -1.31 -15.52
CA ILE A 38 7.99 -0.40 -14.38
C ILE A 38 6.89 0.66 -14.26
N ALA A 39 6.42 1.22 -15.38
CA ALA A 39 5.43 2.29 -15.38
C ALA A 39 4.07 1.82 -14.83
N VAL A 40 3.59 0.65 -15.27
CA VAL A 40 2.34 0.06 -14.76
C VAL A 40 2.49 -0.34 -13.30
N PHE A 41 3.64 -0.91 -12.92
CA PHE A 41 3.91 -1.29 -11.55
C PHE A 41 3.84 -0.09 -10.59
N LEU A 42 4.55 1.00 -10.89
CA LEU A 42 4.51 2.23 -10.09
C LEU A 42 3.10 2.82 -10.04
N GLY A 43 2.38 2.82 -11.17
CA GLY A 43 0.97 3.23 -11.21
C GLY A 43 0.10 2.41 -10.24
N LEU A 44 0.26 1.08 -10.24
CA LEU A 44 -0.48 0.17 -9.35
C LEU A 44 -0.17 0.43 -7.88
N VAL A 45 1.11 0.68 -7.54
CA VAL A 45 1.54 1.00 -6.17
C VAL A 45 0.88 2.29 -5.69
N VAL A 46 0.94 3.35 -6.48
CA VAL A 46 0.30 4.64 -6.16
C VAL A 46 -1.21 4.47 -6.02
N CYS A 47 -1.83 3.69 -6.90
CA CYS A 47 -3.25 3.33 -6.84
C CYS A 47 -3.60 2.64 -5.51
N GLY A 48 -2.81 1.64 -5.10
CA GLY A 48 -2.96 0.94 -3.83
C GLY A 48 -2.76 1.85 -2.61
N GLN A 49 -1.78 2.75 -2.66
CA GLN A 49 -1.58 3.76 -1.60
C GLN A 49 -2.76 4.72 -1.49
N MET A 50 -3.34 5.16 -2.61
CA MET A 50 -4.55 6.00 -2.62
C MET A 50 -5.76 5.28 -2.02
N VAL A 51 -5.99 4.02 -2.40
CA VAL A 51 -7.07 3.19 -1.82
C VAL A 51 -6.86 3.01 -0.32
N THR A 52 -5.62 2.73 0.09
CA THR A 52 -5.27 2.57 1.51
C THR A 52 -5.48 3.87 2.29
N SER A 53 -5.10 5.01 1.73
CA SER A 53 -5.35 6.33 2.32
C SER A 53 -6.85 6.62 2.43
N LEU A 54 -7.65 6.26 1.43
CA LEU A 54 -9.10 6.43 1.47
C LEU A 54 -9.76 5.53 2.51
N LEU A 55 -9.32 4.27 2.61
CA LEU A 55 -9.78 3.34 3.64
C LEU A 55 -9.42 3.85 5.04
N LEU A 56 -8.19 4.30 5.24
CA LEU A 56 -7.74 4.89 6.51
C LEU A 56 -8.56 6.14 6.88
N ASP A 57 -8.76 7.06 5.92
CA ASP A 57 -9.55 8.29 6.13
C ASP A 57 -11.03 7.97 6.44
N HIS A 58 -11.61 6.96 5.78
CA HIS A 58 -13.01 6.57 5.95
C HIS A 58 -13.26 5.84 7.28
N TYR A 59 -12.37 4.93 7.66
CA TYR A 59 -12.49 4.17 8.90
C TYR A 59 -11.97 4.93 10.14
N GLY A 60 -11.32 6.08 9.97
CA GLY A 60 -10.75 6.84 11.09
C GLY A 60 -9.70 6.07 11.90
N LEU A 61 -9.12 5.03 11.29
CA LEU A 61 -8.08 4.21 11.90
C LEU A 61 -6.88 5.13 12.21
N PHE A 62 -6.36 5.05 13.43
CA PHE A 62 -5.41 5.98 14.09
C PHE A 62 -5.99 7.17 14.87
N GLY A 63 -7.31 7.23 15.12
CA GLY A 63 -7.89 8.27 15.99
C GLY A 63 -7.92 9.66 15.37
N MET A 64 -7.79 9.72 14.04
CA MET A 64 -7.96 10.94 13.26
C MET A 64 -9.45 11.19 12.98
N PRO A 65 -9.91 12.46 12.94
CA PRO A 65 -11.30 12.76 12.63
C PRO A 65 -11.66 12.20 11.26
N VAL A 66 -12.71 11.36 11.21
CA VAL A 66 -13.23 10.73 9.99
C VAL A 66 -13.49 11.84 8.97
N LYS A 67 -12.64 11.91 7.95
CA LYS A 67 -12.80 12.92 6.90
C LYS A 67 -13.81 12.37 5.89
N PRO A 68 -14.82 13.18 5.51
CA PRO A 68 -15.79 12.75 4.51
C PRO A 68 -15.07 12.35 3.21
N PHE A 69 -15.59 11.31 2.57
CA PHE A 69 -15.05 10.72 1.35
C PHE A 69 -14.72 11.80 0.32
N ASN A 70 -13.43 11.96 0.02
CA ASN A 70 -12.97 13.01 -0.88
C ASN A 70 -13.19 12.57 -2.33
N TRP A 71 -14.27 13.04 -2.96
CA TRP A 71 -14.59 12.79 -4.36
C TRP A 71 -13.43 13.09 -5.32
N VAL A 72 -12.57 14.07 -4.99
CA VAL A 72 -11.37 14.39 -5.79
C VAL A 72 -10.36 13.24 -5.77
N LYS A 73 -10.17 12.58 -4.63
CA LYS A 73 -9.32 11.37 -4.53
C LYS A 73 -9.91 10.21 -5.34
N GLY A 74 -11.23 10.08 -5.36
CA GLY A 74 -11.93 9.08 -6.18
C GLY A 74 -11.72 9.30 -7.68
N ILE A 75 -11.85 10.54 -8.15
CA ILE A 75 -11.57 10.90 -9.56
C ILE A 75 -10.09 10.64 -9.90
N GLY A 76 -9.17 11.00 -9.01
CA GLY A 76 -7.74 10.72 -9.19
C GLY A 76 -7.44 9.23 -9.32
N LEU A 77 -8.09 8.38 -8.52
CA LEU A 77 -7.97 6.93 -8.60
C LEU A 77 -8.42 6.39 -9.96
N ILE A 78 -9.57 6.85 -10.45
CA ILE A 78 -10.09 6.47 -11.77
C ILE A 78 -9.12 6.88 -12.89
N LEU A 79 -8.53 8.08 -12.78
CA LEU A 79 -7.56 8.58 -13.75
C LEU A 79 -6.28 7.72 -13.80
N VAL A 80 -5.78 7.31 -12.63
CA VAL A 80 -4.61 6.41 -12.52
C VAL A 80 -4.91 5.05 -13.15
N ILE A 81 -6.09 4.47 -12.87
CA ILE A 81 -6.51 3.19 -13.47
C ILE A 81 -6.61 3.31 -14.99
N ALA A 82 -7.20 4.40 -15.49
CA ALA A 82 -7.29 4.66 -16.92
C ALA A 82 -5.90 4.80 -17.57
N GLY A 83 -4.99 5.52 -16.93
CA GLY A 83 -3.59 5.68 -17.39
C GLY A 83 -2.85 4.34 -17.46
N ILE A 84 -3.01 3.48 -16.44
CA ILE A 84 -2.45 2.12 -16.44
C ILE A 84 -2.99 1.30 -17.61
N PHE A 85 -4.30 1.38 -17.87
CA PHE A 85 -4.95 0.64 -18.96
C PHE A 85 -4.47 1.11 -20.34
N LEU A 86 -4.17 2.41 -20.47
CA LEU A 86 -3.62 3.00 -21.68
C LEU A 86 -2.18 2.56 -21.93
N ILE A 87 -1.34 2.48 -20.89
CA ILE A 87 0.07 2.03 -20.99
C ILE A 87 0.15 0.53 -21.32
N LYS A 88 -0.80 -0.26 -20.81
CA LYS A 88 -0.82 -1.71 -21.01
C LYS A 88 -1.35 -2.13 -22.39
N LYS A 89 -1.88 -1.19 -23.18
CA LYS A 89 -2.43 -1.42 -24.52
C LYS A 89 -1.43 -0.95 -25.57
#